data_AF-A0A8J1Z478-F1
#
_entry.id   AF-A0A8J1Z478-F1
#
_cell.length_a   1.000
_cell.length_b   1.000
_cell.length_c   1.000
_cell.angle_alpha   90.00
_cell.angle_beta   90.00
_cell.angle_gamma   90.00
#
_symmetry.space_group_name_H-M   'P 1'
#
loop_
_entity.id
_entity.type
_entity.pdbx_description
1 polymer ?
#
loop_
_entity_poly.entity_id
_entity_poly.type
_entity_poly.pdbx_seq_one_letter_code
_entity_poly.pdbx_strand_id
1 'polypeptide(L)'
;MKNGPATKRPYVEEETSEDSDEEGSSSSSSEEEKVSEEGSDRAAASPSKRAEQEPEPAYALVLPETRPGKQGTVGLKAAAALVRHTRDGGGGQLLLYLAVQNRASQPQRQFALQLNKNVFGITLSKEQSAMVGTSIGTLGAGESRTVVLPLSVVPLAAGSPPGAAGEQAQLYLEAAMKSSADLWYFKIPLDFATLLVPGMALAQTQWDSSWSKLGASKEVTSVILEVQPGTASPTFLPSMLRRLRETNMIFVSHHLRGGAASGGSSSPSSPPTAAHSFQLGGCTVNRIALFVELHVRGVGAQLKIRTEHQVFVPLVQKLIEKALTSGDG
;
A
#
# COMPACT_ATOMS: atom_id res chain seq x y z
N MET A 1 -55.87 -14.65 20.67
CA MET A 1 -56.11 -13.68 19.59
C MET A 1 -54.97 -13.85 18.59
N LYS A 2 -55.22 -14.62 17.52
CA LYS A 2 -55.56 -14.18 16.14
C LYS A 2 -54.32 -13.72 15.33
N ASN A 3 -53.89 -14.62 14.45
CA ASN A 3 -53.51 -14.46 13.03
C ASN A 3 -52.75 -13.18 12.62
N GLY A 4 -51.57 -13.28 12.00
CA GLY A 4 -51.43 -13.58 10.57
C GLY A 4 -50.41 -12.63 9.91
N PRO A 5 -50.08 -12.78 8.61
CA PRO A 5 -48.72 -13.20 8.24
C PRO A 5 -47.92 -12.26 7.31
N ALA A 6 -46.71 -12.73 7.00
CA ALA A 6 -45.72 -12.25 6.04
C ALA A 6 -46.24 -11.79 4.67
N THR A 7 -45.62 -10.73 4.15
CA THR A 7 -45.74 -10.28 2.76
C THR A 7 -44.43 -10.51 2.01
N LYS A 8 -44.52 -11.42 1.02
CA LYS A 8 -43.56 -11.66 -0.06
C LYS A 8 -43.50 -10.42 -0.97
N ARG A 9 -42.31 -10.07 -1.46
CA ARG A 9 -42.17 -9.20 -2.64
C ARG A 9 -41.88 -10.05 -3.88
N PRO A 10 -42.49 -9.72 -5.03
CA PRO A 10 -42.38 -10.51 -6.25
C PRO A 10 -41.04 -10.29 -6.96
N TYR A 11 -40.61 -11.39 -7.56
CA TYR A 11 -39.57 -11.55 -8.55
C TYR A 11 -40.04 -10.93 -9.88
N VAL A 12 -39.16 -10.20 -10.56
CA VAL A 12 -39.38 -9.68 -11.93
C VAL A 12 -38.21 -10.19 -12.77
N GLU A 13 -38.54 -11.07 -13.72
CA GLU A 13 -37.68 -11.43 -14.83
C GLU A 13 -37.87 -10.38 -15.92
N GLU A 14 -36.78 -9.78 -16.38
CA GLU A 14 -36.71 -9.24 -17.73
C GLU A 14 -35.57 -9.95 -18.44
N GLU A 15 -35.95 -10.97 -19.20
CA GLU A 15 -35.20 -11.37 -20.39
C GLU A 15 -35.38 -10.29 -21.45
N THR A 16 -34.29 -9.87 -22.09
CA THR A 16 -34.33 -9.52 -23.51
C THR A 16 -32.95 -9.74 -24.12
N SER A 17 -33.05 -10.22 -25.34
CA SER A 17 -32.13 -10.99 -26.16
C SER A 17 -31.38 -10.10 -27.17
N GLU A 18 -30.58 -10.79 -27.99
CA GLU A 18 -30.12 -10.42 -29.35
C GLU A 18 -28.75 -9.72 -29.40
N ASP A 19 -27.69 -10.44 -29.78
CA ASP A 19 -27.29 -10.87 -31.14
C ASP A 19 -26.51 -9.78 -31.88
N SER A 20 -25.24 -10.10 -32.18
CA SER A 20 -24.51 -9.72 -33.40
C SER A 20 -23.04 -10.18 -33.26
N ASP A 21 -22.68 -11.29 -33.92
CA ASP A 21 -21.89 -11.30 -35.17
C ASP A 21 -20.72 -10.28 -35.23
N GLU A 22 -19.51 -10.55 -35.70
CA GLU A 22 -18.84 -11.69 -36.34
C GLU A 22 -17.40 -11.21 -36.64
N GLU A 23 -16.54 -12.11 -37.13
CA GLU A 23 -15.30 -11.85 -37.87
C GLU A 23 -14.00 -11.39 -37.16
N GLY A 24 -12.89 -12.02 -37.56
CA GLY A 24 -11.58 -11.35 -37.56
C GLY A 24 -10.34 -12.18 -37.23
N SER A 25 -10.10 -13.28 -37.96
CA SER A 25 -8.81 -13.98 -38.00
C SER A 25 -7.61 -13.04 -38.30
N SER A 26 -6.47 -13.25 -37.63
CA SER A 26 -5.15 -13.19 -38.31
C SER A 26 -4.05 -13.84 -37.49
N SER A 27 -3.62 -14.99 -37.97
CA SER A 27 -2.34 -15.65 -37.73
C SER A 27 -1.20 -14.87 -38.38
N SER A 28 -0.07 -14.69 -37.69
CA SER A 28 1.21 -14.45 -38.37
C SER A 28 2.32 -15.23 -37.69
N SER A 29 2.78 -16.25 -38.40
CA SER A 29 3.95 -17.07 -38.13
C SER A 29 5.16 -16.42 -38.79
N SER A 30 6.30 -16.39 -38.11
CA SER A 30 7.59 -16.10 -38.75
C SER A 30 8.65 -16.93 -38.03
N GLU A 31 8.98 -18.04 -38.69
CA GLU A 31 10.18 -18.84 -38.50
C GLU A 31 11.37 -18.15 -39.20
N GLU A 32 12.55 -18.79 -39.08
CA GLU A 32 13.88 -18.43 -39.63
C GLU A 32 14.72 -17.55 -38.65
N GLU A 33 15.98 -17.85 -38.30
CA GLU A 33 17.02 -18.64 -38.95
C GLU A 33 17.91 -19.39 -37.94
N LYS A 34 18.55 -20.43 -38.47
CA LYS A 34 19.53 -21.33 -37.88
C LYS A 34 20.88 -20.99 -38.51
N VAL A 35 21.89 -20.61 -37.72
CA VAL A 35 23.30 -20.62 -38.17
C VAL A 35 24.22 -21.12 -37.04
N SER A 36 25.07 -22.07 -37.46
CA SER A 36 26.30 -22.69 -36.94
C SER A 36 27.31 -21.69 -36.32
N GLU A 37 28.44 -22.01 -35.69
CA GLU A 37 29.26 -23.20 -35.41
C GLU A 37 30.31 -22.80 -34.33
N GLU A 38 30.85 -23.81 -33.65
CA GLU A 38 32.24 -23.95 -33.15
C GLU A 38 32.95 -22.85 -32.33
N GLY A 39 33.35 -23.26 -31.12
CA GLY A 39 34.78 -23.31 -30.77
C GLY A 39 35.42 -22.05 -30.20
N SER A 40 35.40 -21.90 -28.88
CA SER A 40 36.55 -21.36 -28.16
C SER A 40 36.49 -21.73 -26.69
N ASP A 41 37.32 -22.72 -26.31
CA ASP A 41 37.77 -22.93 -24.94
C ASP A 41 38.37 -21.64 -24.39
N ARG A 42 37.67 -21.00 -23.46
CA ARG A 42 38.27 -19.98 -22.60
C ARG A 42 37.68 -20.15 -21.21
N ALA A 43 38.49 -20.72 -20.33
CA ALA A 43 38.27 -20.75 -18.89
C ALA A 43 38.18 -19.31 -18.36
N ALA A 44 37.02 -18.69 -18.53
CA ALA A 44 36.65 -17.47 -17.86
C ALA A 44 36.20 -17.87 -16.46
N ALA A 45 37.07 -17.62 -15.48
CA ALA A 45 36.72 -17.61 -14.08
C ALA A 45 35.42 -16.82 -13.92
N SER A 46 34.34 -17.53 -13.62
CA SER A 46 33.03 -16.92 -13.43
C SER A 46 33.15 -15.93 -12.28
N PRO A 47 32.92 -14.62 -12.48
CA PRO A 47 32.78 -13.72 -11.36
C PRO A 47 31.53 -14.19 -10.62
N SER A 48 31.72 -14.78 -9.43
CA SER A 48 30.62 -15.07 -8.52
C SER A 48 29.82 -13.78 -8.37
N LYS A 49 28.65 -13.74 -9.02
CA LYS A 49 27.61 -12.75 -8.77
C LYS A 49 27.32 -12.85 -7.28
N ARG A 50 27.95 -11.96 -6.50
CA ARG A 50 27.62 -11.70 -5.11
C ARG A 50 26.17 -11.25 -5.15
N ALA A 51 25.25 -12.20 -4.91
CA ALA A 51 23.84 -11.88 -4.75
C ALA A 51 23.79 -10.78 -3.69
N GLU A 52 23.38 -9.58 -4.11
CA GLU A 52 23.04 -8.51 -3.17
C GLU A 52 22.01 -9.11 -2.22
N GLN A 53 22.48 -9.41 -1.01
CA GLN A 53 21.66 -9.93 0.05
C GLN A 53 20.71 -8.80 0.42
N GLU A 54 19.44 -8.95 0.03
CA GLU A 54 18.42 -7.96 0.34
C GLU A 54 18.37 -7.74 1.86
N PRO A 55 18.20 -6.49 2.31
CA PRO A 55 18.16 -6.20 3.73
C PRO A 55 17.02 -6.99 4.38
N GLU A 56 17.34 -7.73 5.44
CA GLU A 56 16.33 -8.45 6.20
C GLU A 56 15.31 -7.45 6.78
N PRO A 57 14.01 -7.76 6.73
CA PRO A 57 13.00 -6.83 7.22
C PRO A 57 13.03 -6.73 8.74
N ALA A 58 12.74 -5.54 9.25
CA ALA A 58 12.55 -5.32 10.68
C ALA A 58 11.23 -5.95 11.14
N TYR A 59 11.31 -7.08 11.86
CA TYR A 59 10.15 -7.78 12.41
C TYR A 59 9.56 -7.04 13.62
N ALA A 60 8.24 -6.89 13.64
CA ALA A 60 7.49 -6.49 14.81
C ALA A 60 7.01 -7.73 15.58
N LEU A 61 7.14 -7.74 16.92
CA LEU A 61 6.53 -8.79 17.75
C LEU A 61 5.00 -8.63 17.73
N VAL A 62 4.30 -9.55 17.08
CA VAL A 62 2.83 -9.49 16.91
C VAL A 62 2.09 -10.41 17.88
N LEU A 63 2.73 -11.48 18.32
CA LEU A 63 2.19 -12.43 19.28
C LEU A 63 3.29 -12.80 20.30
N PRO A 64 3.21 -12.31 21.55
CA PRO A 64 4.12 -12.74 22.61
C PRO A 64 3.73 -14.14 23.11
N GLU A 65 4.71 -14.93 23.55
CA GLU A 65 4.51 -16.30 24.04
C GLU A 65 3.57 -16.41 25.26
N THR A 66 3.41 -15.34 26.02
CA THR A 66 2.53 -15.28 27.19
C THR A 66 1.05 -15.06 26.84
N ARG A 67 0.73 -14.71 25.58
CA ARG A 67 -0.64 -14.44 25.18
C ARG A 67 -1.41 -15.75 24.99
N PRO A 68 -2.49 -15.99 25.74
CA PRO A 68 -3.29 -17.20 25.57
C PRO A 68 -4.04 -17.18 24.24
N GLY A 69 -4.20 -18.36 23.65
CA GLY A 69 -5.10 -18.60 22.53
C GLY A 69 -6.55 -18.69 22.99
N LYS A 70 -7.45 -19.00 22.05
CA LYS A 70 -8.89 -19.11 22.29
C LYS A 70 -9.26 -20.16 23.34
N GLN A 71 -8.49 -21.23 23.47
CA GLN A 71 -8.66 -22.31 24.46
C GLN A 71 -7.76 -22.13 25.70
N GLY A 72 -7.03 -21.01 25.79
CA GLY A 72 -6.16 -20.70 26.93
C GLY A 72 -4.72 -21.20 26.79
N THR A 73 -4.35 -21.82 25.66
CA THR A 73 -2.99 -22.33 25.48
C THR A 73 -2.01 -21.20 25.22
N VAL A 74 -0.85 -21.25 25.88
CA VAL A 74 0.25 -20.29 25.73
C VAL A 74 1.47 -20.95 25.07
N GLY A 75 2.48 -20.15 24.75
CA GLY A 75 3.77 -20.62 24.24
C GLY A 75 3.97 -20.46 22.74
N LEU A 76 3.01 -19.93 21.98
CA LEU A 76 3.26 -19.55 20.59
C LEU A 76 3.76 -18.11 20.53
N LYS A 77 4.94 -17.89 19.94
CA LYS A 77 5.48 -16.55 19.66
C LYS A 77 5.49 -16.30 18.16
N ALA A 78 5.04 -15.13 17.73
CA ALA A 78 5.13 -14.74 16.33
C ALA A 78 5.60 -13.30 16.17
N ALA A 79 6.45 -13.08 15.17
CA ALA A 79 6.88 -11.76 14.72
C ALA A 79 6.62 -11.64 13.22
N ALA A 80 6.24 -10.44 12.76
CA ALA A 80 5.85 -10.23 11.38
C ALA A 80 6.37 -8.90 10.83
N ALA A 81 6.61 -8.86 9.52
CA ALA A 81 6.89 -7.66 8.76
C ALA A 81 6.17 -7.73 7.41
N LEU A 82 5.58 -6.60 6.98
CA LEU A 82 5.05 -6.46 5.63
C LEU A 82 6.03 -5.65 4.79
N VAL A 83 6.43 -6.20 3.65
CA VAL A 83 7.38 -5.57 2.72
C VAL A 83 6.77 -5.55 1.33
N ARG A 84 6.97 -4.46 0.60
CA ARG A 84 6.77 -4.43 -0.84
C ARG A 84 8.08 -4.74 -1.52
N HIS A 85 8.10 -5.81 -2.31
CA HIS A 85 9.24 -6.16 -3.12
C HIS A 85 9.13 -5.50 -4.49
N THR A 86 10.10 -4.65 -4.85
CA THR A 86 10.11 -3.86 -6.10
C THR A 86 11.29 -4.27 -6.99
N ARG A 87 11.43 -5.56 -7.33
CA ARG A 87 12.54 -6.01 -8.19
C ARG A 87 12.33 -5.79 -9.68
N ASP A 88 11.10 -5.80 -10.17
CA ASP A 88 10.86 -6.08 -11.60
C ASP A 88 10.26 -4.92 -12.39
N GLY A 89 10.34 -3.68 -11.91
CA GLY A 89 9.74 -2.51 -12.59
C GLY A 89 8.20 -2.54 -12.71
N GLY A 90 7.55 -3.65 -12.37
CA GLY A 90 6.12 -3.77 -12.10
C GLY A 90 5.78 -3.32 -10.68
N GLY A 91 4.49 -3.05 -10.43
CA GLY A 91 3.90 -2.42 -9.21
C GLY A 91 4.23 -3.03 -7.83
N GLY A 92 5.16 -3.96 -7.75
CA GLY A 92 5.69 -4.59 -6.54
C GLY A 92 4.74 -5.58 -5.89
N GLN A 93 5.25 -6.74 -5.48
CA GLN A 93 4.45 -7.72 -4.75
C GLN A 93 4.50 -7.42 -3.24
N LEU A 94 3.35 -7.49 -2.57
CA LEU A 94 3.31 -7.46 -1.11
C LEU A 94 3.69 -8.83 -0.56
N LEU A 95 4.68 -8.87 0.32
CA LEU A 95 5.18 -10.06 1.00
C LEU A 95 5.00 -9.90 2.50
N LEU A 96 4.42 -10.92 3.14
CA LEU A 96 4.37 -11.06 4.59
C LEU A 96 5.50 -11.99 5.04
N TYR A 97 6.48 -11.41 5.73
CA TYR A 97 7.49 -12.17 6.44
C TYR A 97 6.93 -12.53 7.82
N LEU A 98 6.88 -13.81 8.14
CA LEU A 98 6.35 -14.32 9.39
C LEU A 98 7.37 -15.26 10.03
N ALA A 99 7.84 -14.91 11.22
CA ALA A 99 8.65 -15.77 12.07
C ALA A 99 7.78 -16.33 13.20
N VAL A 100 7.75 -17.66 13.34
CA VAL A 100 6.95 -18.38 14.34
C VAL A 100 7.87 -19.25 15.17
N GLN A 101 7.75 -19.15 16.50
CA GLN A 101 8.52 -19.93 17.46
C GLN A 101 7.59 -20.62 18.46
N ASN A 102 7.86 -21.91 18.70
CA ASN A 102 7.18 -22.68 19.73
C ASN A 102 7.99 -22.64 21.04
N ARG A 103 7.41 -22.08 22.09
CA ARG A 103 7.92 -22.01 23.46
C ARG A 103 7.15 -22.91 24.42
N ALA A 104 6.13 -23.61 23.94
CA ALA A 104 5.48 -24.66 24.71
C ALA A 104 6.38 -25.91 24.77
N SER A 105 6.12 -26.78 25.75
CA SER A 105 6.80 -28.08 25.87
C SER A 105 6.34 -29.09 24.83
N GLN A 106 5.14 -28.92 24.28
CA GLN A 106 4.55 -29.84 23.30
C GLN A 106 4.80 -29.35 21.86
N PRO A 107 5.08 -30.27 20.91
CA PRO A 107 5.18 -29.91 19.50
C PRO A 107 3.86 -29.33 18.96
N GLN A 108 3.98 -28.29 18.14
CA GLN A 108 2.84 -27.68 17.44
C GLN A 108 2.89 -28.00 15.94
N ARG A 109 1.73 -28.31 15.36
CA ARG A 109 1.58 -28.69 13.94
C ARG A 109 0.31 -28.07 13.34
N GLN A 110 0.03 -28.34 12.07
CA GLN A 110 -1.20 -27.92 11.38
C GLN A 110 -1.40 -26.40 11.41
N PHE A 111 -0.34 -25.65 11.11
CA PHE A 111 -0.40 -24.20 11.06
C PHE A 111 -1.29 -23.71 9.91
N ALA A 112 -2.13 -22.72 10.19
CA ALA A 112 -2.88 -21.99 9.18
C ALA A 112 -2.97 -20.52 9.58
N LEU A 113 -2.93 -19.62 8.59
CA LEU A 113 -3.07 -18.18 8.80
C LEU A 113 -4.26 -17.66 7.99
N GLN A 114 -5.07 -16.83 8.64
CA GLN A 114 -6.15 -16.09 8.01
C GLN A 114 -6.00 -14.61 8.33
N LEU A 115 -6.25 -13.76 7.34
CA LEU A 115 -6.38 -12.31 7.52
C LEU A 115 -7.86 -11.93 7.51
N ASN A 116 -8.28 -11.06 8.43
CA ASN A 116 -9.60 -10.47 8.38
C ASN A 116 -9.71 -9.50 7.20
N LYS A 117 -10.96 -9.21 6.81
CA LYS A 117 -11.24 -8.15 5.84
C LYS A 117 -10.68 -6.82 6.35
N ASN A 118 -10.11 -6.04 5.44
CA ASN A 118 -9.51 -4.74 5.75
C ASN A 118 -9.74 -3.78 4.57
N VAL A 119 -9.60 -2.49 4.85
CA VAL A 119 -9.83 -1.40 3.88
C VAL A 119 -8.83 -1.39 2.71
N PHE A 120 -7.74 -2.15 2.80
CA PHE A 120 -6.74 -2.26 1.74
C PHE A 120 -6.98 -3.46 0.82
N GLY A 121 -7.98 -4.31 1.12
CA GLY A 121 -8.28 -5.51 0.34
C GLY A 121 -7.18 -6.58 0.39
N ILE A 122 -6.25 -6.47 1.36
CA ILE A 122 -5.12 -7.41 1.49
C ILE A 122 -5.64 -8.73 2.03
N THR A 123 -5.30 -9.84 1.37
CA THR A 123 -5.78 -11.17 1.74
C THR A 123 -4.75 -12.25 1.41
N LEU A 124 -5.00 -13.46 1.92
CA LEU A 124 -4.33 -14.69 1.50
C LEU A 124 -5.30 -15.50 0.67
N SER A 125 -4.89 -15.96 -0.51
CA SER A 125 -5.62 -16.99 -1.26
C SER A 125 -5.68 -18.29 -0.44
N LYS A 126 -6.59 -19.20 -0.80
CA LYS A 126 -6.66 -20.52 -0.16
C LYS A 126 -5.33 -21.27 -0.27
N GLU A 127 -4.65 -21.17 -1.42
CA GLU A 127 -3.34 -21.77 -1.64
C GLU A 127 -2.26 -21.12 -0.77
N GLN A 128 -2.25 -19.78 -0.68
CA GLN A 128 -1.31 -19.02 0.16
C GLN A 128 -1.51 -19.33 1.65
N SER A 129 -2.75 -19.52 2.10
CA SER A 129 -3.06 -19.94 3.47
C SER A 129 -2.57 -21.37 3.75
N ALA A 130 -2.73 -22.30 2.78
CA ALA A 130 -2.23 -23.66 2.90
C ALA A 130 -0.69 -23.74 2.92
N MET A 131 -0.02 -22.84 2.20
CA MET A 131 1.44 -22.72 2.17
C MET A 131 2.05 -22.47 3.55
N VAL A 132 1.31 -21.80 4.46
CA VAL A 132 1.75 -21.58 5.84
C VAL A 132 1.98 -22.90 6.55
N GLY A 133 1.03 -23.84 6.43
CA GLY A 133 1.11 -25.14 7.08
C GLY A 133 2.25 -26.00 6.56
N THR A 134 2.49 -26.00 5.25
CA THR A 134 3.58 -26.77 4.64
C THR A 134 4.95 -26.16 4.92
N SER A 135 5.07 -24.83 4.90
CA SER A 135 6.35 -24.14 5.12
C SER A 135 6.81 -24.19 6.58
N ILE A 136 5.87 -23.99 7.52
CA ILE A 136 6.17 -24.11 8.95
C ILE A 136 6.28 -25.58 9.36
N GLY A 137 5.40 -26.47 8.87
CA GLY A 137 5.42 -27.88 9.23
C GLY A 137 5.11 -28.13 10.71
N THR A 138 5.91 -28.97 11.36
CA THR A 138 5.85 -29.21 12.81
C THR A 138 6.98 -28.44 13.49
N LEU A 139 6.67 -27.75 14.58
CA LEU A 139 7.63 -27.06 15.43
C LEU A 139 7.74 -27.77 16.79
N GLY A 140 8.90 -28.34 17.07
CA GLY A 140 9.28 -28.86 18.38
C GLY A 140 9.43 -27.75 19.43
N ALA A 141 9.65 -28.14 20.69
CA ALA A 141 9.86 -27.18 21.78
C ALA A 141 11.14 -26.36 21.55
N GLY A 142 11.03 -25.04 21.61
CA GLY A 142 12.12 -24.09 21.36
C GLY A 142 12.37 -23.76 19.89
N GLU A 143 11.83 -24.54 18.96
CA GLU A 143 12.07 -24.37 17.52
C GLU A 143 11.40 -23.12 16.95
N SER A 144 12.06 -22.54 15.95
CA SER A 144 11.60 -21.36 15.23
C SER A 144 11.71 -21.57 13.73
N ARG A 145 10.76 -21.06 12.97
CA ARG A 145 10.81 -21.01 11.50
C ARG A 145 10.32 -19.67 10.97
N THR A 146 10.89 -19.29 9.84
CA THR A 146 10.48 -18.11 9.08
C THR A 146 9.87 -18.54 7.76
N VAL A 147 8.75 -17.92 7.39
CA VAL A 147 8.08 -18.11 6.10
C VAL A 147 7.84 -16.74 5.46
N VAL A 148 7.93 -16.70 4.14
CA VAL A 148 7.58 -15.53 3.32
C VAL A 148 6.34 -15.88 2.52
N LEU A 149 5.28 -15.11 2.70
CA LEU A 149 3.98 -15.36 2.10
C LEU A 149 3.65 -14.24 1.12
N PRO A 150 3.45 -14.55 -0.18
CA PRO A 150 2.92 -13.55 -1.11
C PRO A 150 1.47 -13.23 -0.71
N LEU A 151 1.15 -11.95 -0.63
CA LEU A 151 -0.21 -11.48 -0.36
C LEU A 151 -0.93 -11.12 -1.66
N SER A 152 -2.23 -11.38 -1.66
CA SER A 152 -3.13 -10.98 -2.74
C SER A 152 -3.86 -9.70 -2.35
N VAL A 153 -4.24 -8.89 -3.34
CA VAL A 153 -4.98 -7.65 -3.11
C VAL A 153 -6.25 -7.67 -3.96
N VAL A 154 -7.39 -7.54 -3.29
CA VAL A 154 -8.69 -7.43 -3.95
C VAL A 154 -9.02 -5.95 -4.14
N PRO A 155 -9.26 -5.48 -5.38
CA PRO A 155 -9.70 -4.11 -5.62
C PRO A 155 -10.99 -3.82 -4.86
N LEU A 156 -11.07 -2.64 -4.22
CA LEU A 156 -12.35 -2.14 -3.73
C LEU A 156 -13.20 -1.74 -4.94
N ALA A 157 -14.44 -2.23 -5.01
CA ALA A 157 -15.37 -1.75 -6.01
C ALA A 157 -15.67 -0.27 -5.76
N ALA A 158 -15.70 0.54 -6.83
CA ALA A 158 -16.00 1.96 -6.75
C ALA A 158 -17.36 2.16 -6.05
N GLY A 159 -17.41 3.07 -5.07
CA GLY A 159 -18.63 3.35 -4.29
C GLY A 159 -18.97 2.32 -3.20
N SER A 160 -18.20 1.24 -3.06
CA SER A 160 -18.34 0.37 -1.88
C SER A 160 -17.79 1.10 -0.65
N PRO A 161 -18.56 1.22 0.45
CA PRO A 161 -18.04 1.79 1.67
C PRO A 161 -16.84 0.95 2.13
N PRO A 162 -15.66 1.56 2.34
CA PRO A 162 -14.51 0.85 2.85
C PRO A 162 -14.78 0.46 4.29
N GLY A 163 -15.10 -0.82 4.54
CA GLY A 163 -15.49 -1.30 5.86
C GLY A 163 -16.84 -0.74 6.30
N ALA A 164 -17.40 -1.26 7.39
CA ALA A 164 -18.66 -0.75 7.92
C ALA A 164 -18.53 0.76 8.19
N ALA A 165 -19.56 1.54 7.83
CA ALA A 165 -19.58 2.99 7.98
C ALA A 165 -19.08 3.41 9.38
N GLY A 166 -17.88 3.99 9.45
CA GLY A 166 -17.24 4.43 10.70
C GLY A 166 -15.84 3.85 10.97
N GLU A 167 -15.39 2.83 10.23
CA GLU A 167 -14.03 2.30 10.39
C GLU A 167 -12.99 3.26 9.78
N GLN A 168 -12.24 3.96 10.63
CA GLN A 168 -11.02 4.65 10.21
C GLN A 168 -10.03 3.63 9.63
N ALA A 169 -9.26 4.01 8.62
CA ALA A 169 -8.26 3.12 8.03
C ALA A 169 -7.17 2.82 9.07
N GLN A 170 -7.26 1.64 9.68
CA GLN A 170 -6.31 1.17 10.67
C GLN A 170 -5.05 0.68 9.95
N LEU A 171 -3.87 1.15 10.37
CA LEU A 171 -2.58 0.70 9.86
C LEU A 171 -2.13 -0.62 10.50
N TYR A 172 -3.01 -1.61 10.50
CA TYR A 172 -2.69 -2.98 10.83
C TYR A 172 -3.64 -3.96 10.11
N LEU A 173 -3.18 -5.20 9.94
CA LEU A 173 -4.02 -6.33 9.55
C LEU A 173 -4.36 -7.15 10.78
N GLU A 174 -5.65 -7.41 10.99
CA GLU A 174 -6.04 -8.41 11.97
C GLU A 174 -5.86 -9.81 11.37
N ALA A 175 -5.18 -10.66 12.11
CA ALA A 175 -4.82 -12.00 11.69
C ALA A 175 -5.22 -13.03 12.74
N ALA A 176 -5.52 -14.24 12.29
CA ALA A 176 -5.76 -15.41 13.11
C ALA A 176 -4.82 -16.53 12.68
N MET A 177 -3.99 -17.02 13.61
CA MET A 177 -3.14 -18.17 13.38
C MET A 177 -3.66 -19.36 14.17
N LYS A 178 -3.94 -20.45 13.47
CA LYS A 178 -4.34 -21.72 14.05
C LYS A 178 -3.14 -22.67 14.08
N SER A 179 -3.01 -23.46 15.14
CA SER A 179 -2.19 -24.68 15.14
C SER A 179 -3.01 -25.84 15.73
N SER A 180 -2.38 -26.99 15.93
CA SER A 180 -2.97 -28.14 16.63
C SER A 180 -3.29 -27.85 18.09
N ALA A 181 -2.68 -26.83 18.69
CA ALA A 181 -2.85 -26.49 20.10
C ALA A 181 -3.96 -25.46 20.33
N ASP A 182 -4.05 -24.41 19.51
CA ASP A 182 -5.04 -23.34 19.70
C ASP A 182 -5.22 -22.45 18.45
N LEU A 183 -6.00 -21.38 18.61
CA LEU A 183 -6.18 -20.27 17.68
C LEU A 183 -5.82 -18.96 18.39
N TRP A 184 -4.89 -18.20 17.81
CA TRP A 184 -4.45 -16.90 18.32
C TRP A 184 -4.82 -15.78 17.35
N TYR A 185 -5.32 -14.68 17.90
CA TYR A 185 -5.61 -13.45 17.15
C TYR A 185 -4.57 -12.39 17.47
N PHE A 186 -4.05 -11.70 16.45
CA PHE A 186 -3.08 -10.62 16.61
C PHE A 186 -3.21 -9.60 15.49
N LYS A 187 -2.45 -8.51 15.63
CA LYS A 187 -2.41 -7.41 14.67
C LYS A 187 -1.03 -7.32 14.06
N ILE A 188 -0.96 -7.31 12.73
CA ILE A 188 0.28 -7.13 11.97
C ILE A 188 0.36 -5.65 11.60
N PRO A 189 1.36 -4.89 12.07
CA PRO A 189 1.46 -3.47 11.74
C PRO A 189 1.71 -3.26 10.25
N LEU A 190 1.14 -2.18 9.72
CA LEU A 190 1.30 -1.74 8.33
C LEU A 190 1.97 -0.38 8.29
N ASP A 191 2.79 -0.17 7.27
CA ASP A 191 3.22 1.17 6.87
C ASP A 191 2.45 1.58 5.61
N PHE A 192 1.77 2.74 5.66
CA PHE A 192 1.02 3.25 4.51
C PHE A 192 1.89 3.41 3.26
N ALA A 193 3.18 3.79 3.43
CA ALA A 193 4.11 3.91 2.31
C ALA A 193 4.28 2.57 1.56
N THR A 194 4.28 1.44 2.27
CA THR A 194 4.35 0.11 1.64
C THR A 194 3.11 -0.24 0.84
N LEU A 195 1.99 0.45 1.06
CA LEU A 195 0.72 0.24 0.37
C LEU A 195 0.56 1.10 -0.89
N LEU A 196 1.48 2.03 -1.14
CA LEU A 196 1.49 2.84 -2.35
C LEU A 196 2.27 2.12 -3.45
N VAL A 197 1.66 2.02 -4.65
CA VAL A 197 2.26 1.33 -5.80
C VAL A 197 3.10 2.30 -6.63
N PRO A 198 4.30 1.87 -7.09
CA PRO A 198 5.04 2.63 -8.08
C PRO A 198 4.29 2.63 -9.42
N GLY A 199 4.37 3.72 -10.18
CA GLY A 199 3.95 3.72 -11.59
C GLY A 199 2.67 4.48 -11.93
N MET A 200 2.00 5.15 -10.99
CA MET A 200 0.99 6.16 -11.35
C MET A 200 1.63 7.55 -11.55
N ALA A 201 2.64 7.60 -12.45
CA ALA A 201 3.08 8.87 -13.00
C ALA A 201 1.99 9.38 -13.94
N LEU A 202 1.05 10.16 -13.39
CA LEU A 202 0.03 10.80 -14.19
C LEU A 202 0.65 11.97 -14.96
N ALA A 203 0.37 12.05 -16.25
CA ALA A 203 0.59 13.28 -17.00
C ALA A 203 -0.27 14.40 -16.38
N GLN A 204 0.20 15.63 -16.42
CA GLN A 204 -0.51 16.78 -15.85
C GLN A 204 -1.97 16.87 -16.34
N THR A 205 -2.20 16.64 -17.64
CA THR A 205 -3.55 16.64 -18.23
C THR A 205 -4.48 15.57 -17.64
N GLN A 206 -3.95 14.38 -17.35
CA GLN A 206 -4.71 13.30 -16.71
C GLN A 206 -5.00 13.61 -15.24
N TRP A 207 -4.04 14.23 -14.55
CA TRP A 207 -4.23 14.72 -13.18
C TRP A 207 -5.33 15.78 -13.12
N ASP A 208 -5.27 16.81 -13.98
CA ASP A 208 -6.25 17.91 -14.01
C ASP A 208 -7.66 17.40 -14.34
N SER A 209 -7.77 16.49 -15.30
CA SER A 209 -9.04 15.85 -15.68
C SER A 209 -9.62 15.03 -14.51
N SER A 210 -8.81 14.21 -13.85
CA SER A 210 -9.24 13.38 -12.72
C SER A 210 -9.59 14.21 -11.49
N TRP A 211 -8.78 15.22 -11.18
CA TRP A 211 -9.02 16.18 -10.12
C TRP A 211 -10.37 16.88 -10.31
N SER A 212 -10.62 17.37 -11.53
CA SER A 212 -11.87 18.04 -11.89
C SER A 212 -13.08 17.09 -11.81
N LYS A 213 -12.93 15.84 -12.27
CA LYS A 213 -13.98 14.82 -12.23
C LYS A 213 -14.42 14.47 -10.81
N LEU A 214 -13.49 14.37 -9.86
CA LEU A 214 -13.81 14.10 -8.44
C LEU A 214 -14.61 15.26 -7.80
N GLY A 215 -14.33 16.49 -8.24
CA GLY A 215 -14.99 17.69 -7.74
C GLY A 215 -14.67 18.03 -6.28
N ALA A 216 -15.22 19.15 -5.80
CA ALA A 216 -14.97 19.65 -4.45
C ALA A 216 -15.68 18.84 -3.34
N SER A 217 -16.70 18.04 -3.68
CA SER A 217 -17.42 17.20 -2.72
C SER A 217 -16.57 16.05 -2.15
N LYS A 218 -15.48 15.69 -2.84
CA LYS A 218 -14.50 14.69 -2.43
C LYS A 218 -13.20 15.31 -1.90
N GLU A 219 -13.17 16.63 -1.76
CA GLU A 219 -12.01 17.36 -1.29
C GLU A 219 -12.02 17.50 0.23
N VAL A 220 -10.87 17.20 0.84
CA VAL A 220 -10.59 17.57 2.22
C VAL A 220 -9.41 18.51 2.24
N THR A 221 -9.60 19.66 2.89
CA THR A 221 -8.54 20.64 3.12
C THR A 221 -8.09 20.58 4.57
N SER A 222 -6.78 20.56 4.78
CA SER A 222 -6.15 20.65 6.10
C SER A 222 -4.97 21.62 6.10
N VAL A 223 -4.59 22.08 7.28
CA VAL A 223 -3.45 22.98 7.48
C VAL A 223 -2.42 22.24 8.34
N ILE A 224 -1.16 22.27 7.91
CA ILE A 224 0.00 21.78 8.64
C ILE A 224 0.72 23.02 9.17
N LEU A 225 0.72 23.19 10.50
CA LEU A 225 1.21 24.38 11.16
C LEU A 225 2.73 24.39 11.37
N GLU A 226 3.33 23.21 11.37
CA GLU A 226 4.75 23.01 11.64
C GLU A 226 5.39 22.28 10.45
N VAL A 227 5.95 23.06 9.53
CA VAL A 227 6.91 22.58 8.53
C VAL A 227 8.30 22.87 9.08
N GLN A 228 9.27 21.97 8.82
CA GLN A 228 10.65 22.16 9.25
C GLN A 228 11.12 23.61 9.01
N PRO A 229 11.80 24.26 9.98
CA PRO A 229 12.34 25.61 9.86
C PRO A 229 13.50 25.59 8.85
N GLY A 230 13.14 25.60 7.58
CA GLY A 230 14.04 25.29 6.48
C GLY A 230 13.37 25.35 5.13
N THR A 231 12.11 25.77 5.03
CA THR A 231 11.46 26.01 3.72
C THR A 231 12.18 27.06 2.86
N ALA A 232 12.98 27.92 3.49
CA ALA A 232 13.90 28.84 2.82
C ALA A 232 15.26 28.20 2.44
N SER A 233 15.57 26.99 2.94
CA SER A 233 16.75 26.24 2.56
C SER A 233 16.59 25.73 1.12
N PRO A 234 17.60 25.89 0.25
CA PRO A 234 17.55 25.39 -1.11
C PRO A 234 17.44 23.85 -1.19
N THR A 235 17.81 23.13 -0.12
CA THR A 235 17.75 21.67 -0.08
C THR A 235 16.40 21.10 0.38
N PHE A 236 15.56 21.92 1.02
CA PHE A 236 14.31 21.43 1.61
C PHE A 236 13.37 20.83 0.57
N LEU A 237 13.13 21.54 -0.54
CA LEU A 237 12.22 21.07 -1.58
C LEU A 237 12.71 19.78 -2.27
N PRO A 238 13.98 19.68 -2.73
CA PRO A 238 14.52 18.43 -3.22
C PRO A 238 14.41 17.27 -2.22
N SER A 239 14.72 17.51 -0.95
CA SER A 239 14.66 16.47 0.09
C SER A 239 13.23 16.02 0.38
N MET A 240 12.27 16.95 0.46
CA MET A 240 10.84 16.63 0.61
C MET A 240 10.33 15.81 -0.59
N LEU A 241 10.59 16.25 -1.81
CA LEU A 241 10.14 15.56 -3.02
C LEU A 241 10.79 14.17 -3.15
N ARG A 242 12.06 14.03 -2.76
CA ARG A 242 12.75 12.73 -2.67
C ARG A 242 12.05 11.80 -1.69
N ARG A 243 11.76 12.26 -0.46
CA ARG A 243 11.03 11.46 0.54
C ARG A 243 9.65 11.03 0.05
N LEU A 244 8.90 11.94 -0.58
CA LEU A 244 7.60 11.62 -1.16
C LEU A 244 7.72 10.56 -2.27
N ARG A 245 8.71 10.70 -3.14
CA ARG A 245 8.99 9.72 -4.20
C ARG A 245 9.38 8.35 -3.65
N GLU A 246 10.17 8.28 -2.59
CA GLU A 246 10.54 7.02 -1.89
C GLU A 246 9.30 6.30 -1.34
N THR A 247 8.22 7.05 -1.05
CA THR A 247 6.93 6.50 -0.64
C THR A 247 5.95 6.28 -1.79
N ASN A 248 6.39 6.38 -3.04
CA ASN A 248 5.57 6.30 -4.26
C ASN A 248 4.48 7.38 -4.38
N MET A 249 4.64 8.52 -3.68
CA MET A 249 3.91 9.74 -3.98
C MET A 249 4.65 10.52 -5.07
N ILE A 250 4.08 10.53 -6.27
CA ILE A 250 4.73 11.03 -7.47
C ILE A 250 4.42 12.50 -7.67
N PHE A 251 5.47 13.28 -7.93
CA PHE A 251 5.36 14.67 -8.32
C PHE A 251 4.80 14.81 -9.74
N VAL A 252 3.80 15.67 -9.93
CA VAL A 252 3.15 15.93 -11.21
C VAL A 252 3.53 17.31 -11.75
N SER A 253 3.30 18.36 -10.97
CA SER A 253 3.61 19.73 -11.38
C SER A 253 3.96 20.63 -10.19
N HIS A 254 4.73 21.68 -10.47
CA HIS A 254 5.12 22.71 -9.50
C HIS A 254 4.77 24.07 -10.08
N HIS A 255 4.10 24.88 -9.28
CA HIS A 255 3.81 26.27 -9.61
C HIS A 255 4.41 27.16 -8.54
N LEU A 256 5.19 28.16 -8.98
CA LEU A 256 5.63 29.24 -8.11
C LEU A 256 4.57 30.33 -8.15
N ARG A 257 3.81 30.51 -7.07
CA ARG A 257 2.98 31.70 -6.91
C ARG A 257 3.87 32.82 -6.41
N GLY A 258 4.47 33.54 -7.35
CA GLY A 258 4.99 34.87 -7.09
C GLY A 258 3.82 35.76 -6.71
N GLY A 259 3.89 36.41 -5.55
CA GLY A 259 2.97 37.49 -5.24
C GLY A 259 3.13 38.52 -6.36
N ALA A 260 2.15 38.60 -7.26
CA ALA A 260 2.06 39.73 -8.15
C ALA A 260 2.02 40.95 -7.22
N ALA A 261 3.09 41.74 -7.23
CA ALA A 261 3.08 43.06 -6.64
C ALA A 261 2.02 43.82 -7.43
N SER A 262 0.77 43.76 -6.98
CA SER A 262 -0.28 44.67 -7.44
C SER A 262 0.24 46.06 -7.09
N GLY A 263 0.67 46.79 -8.11
CA GLY A 263 1.37 48.05 -7.97
C GLY A 263 0.62 48.99 -7.04
N GLY A 264 1.26 49.36 -5.93
CA GLY A 264 0.71 50.29 -4.98
C GLY A 264 1.36 50.17 -3.61
N SER A 265 2.19 51.17 -3.30
CA SER A 265 2.68 51.52 -1.96
C SER A 265 3.99 50.88 -1.49
N SER A 266 4.96 51.77 -1.35
CA SER A 266 6.30 51.64 -0.80
C SER A 266 6.31 51.28 0.68
N SER A 267 6.73 50.05 1.01
CA SER A 267 7.37 49.73 2.30
C SER A 267 8.23 48.47 2.15
N PRO A 268 9.57 48.57 2.19
CA PRO A 268 10.46 47.42 2.07
C PRO A 268 10.85 46.95 3.48
N SER A 269 10.18 45.93 4.02
CA SER A 269 10.67 45.32 5.26
C SER A 269 10.59 43.79 5.35
N SER A 270 9.98 43.11 4.38
CA SER A 270 10.06 41.64 4.30
C SER A 270 10.10 41.18 2.84
N PRO A 271 11.07 40.33 2.44
CA PRO A 271 11.02 39.71 1.11
C PRO A 271 9.72 38.89 0.99
N PRO A 272 9.01 38.96 -0.15
CA PRO A 272 7.81 38.18 -0.36
C PRO A 272 8.18 36.70 -0.23
N THR A 273 7.65 36.02 0.79
CA THR A 273 7.85 34.59 0.97
C THR A 273 7.18 33.88 -0.20
N ALA A 274 7.98 33.36 -1.13
CA ALA A 274 7.47 32.65 -2.30
C ALA A 274 6.55 31.49 -1.84
N ALA A 275 5.36 31.42 -2.43
CA ALA A 275 4.43 30.33 -2.16
C ALA A 275 4.65 29.26 -3.22
N HIS A 276 4.99 28.04 -2.79
CA HIS A 276 5.15 26.90 -3.68
C HIS A 276 3.87 26.07 -3.68
N SER A 277 3.38 25.70 -4.86
CA SER A 277 2.26 24.79 -5.02
C SER A 277 2.70 23.55 -5.78
N PHE A 278 2.45 22.39 -5.21
CA PHE A 278 2.79 21.09 -5.78
C PHE A 278 1.52 20.29 -6.03
N GLN A 279 1.43 19.68 -7.20
CA GLN A 279 0.46 18.63 -7.48
C GLN A 279 1.17 17.28 -7.37
N LEU A 280 0.61 16.38 -6.57
CA LEU A 280 1.12 15.03 -6.38
C LEU A 280 0.02 14.01 -6.71
N GLY A 281 0.45 12.84 -7.16
CA GLY A 281 -0.41 11.69 -7.42
C GLY A 281 0.14 10.46 -6.72
N GLY A 282 -0.75 9.64 -6.20
CA GLY A 282 -0.43 8.34 -5.63
C GLY A 282 -1.51 7.33 -5.92
N CYS A 283 -1.18 6.05 -5.75
CA CYS A 283 -2.14 4.97 -5.90
C CYS A 283 -1.88 3.89 -4.87
N THR A 284 -2.92 3.41 -4.23
CA THR A 284 -2.81 2.28 -3.31
C THR A 284 -2.77 0.95 -4.06
N VAL A 285 -2.37 -0.12 -3.36
CA VAL A 285 -2.39 -1.49 -3.89
C VAL A 285 -3.71 -1.96 -4.43
N ASN A 286 -4.82 -1.50 -3.85
CA ASN A 286 -6.17 -1.80 -4.30
C ASN A 286 -6.69 -0.78 -5.32
N ARG A 287 -5.78 -0.07 -5.99
CA ARG A 287 -6.01 0.85 -7.10
C ARG A 287 -6.82 2.10 -6.75
N ILE A 288 -6.76 2.56 -5.49
CA ILE A 288 -7.37 3.82 -5.11
C ILE A 288 -6.43 4.97 -5.45
N ALA A 289 -6.88 5.83 -6.35
CA ALA A 289 -6.16 7.04 -6.72
C ALA A 289 -6.24 8.08 -5.59
N LEU A 290 -5.09 8.72 -5.34
CA LEU A 290 -4.89 9.75 -4.35
C LEU A 290 -4.35 10.98 -5.06
N PHE A 291 -5.09 12.08 -5.03
CA PHE A 291 -4.65 13.34 -5.63
C PHE A 291 -4.43 14.37 -4.53
N VAL A 292 -3.31 15.07 -4.62
CA VAL A 292 -2.89 16.01 -3.59
C VAL A 292 -2.45 17.33 -4.21
N GLU A 293 -2.98 18.42 -3.69
CA GLU A 293 -2.47 19.78 -3.92
C GLU A 293 -1.85 20.28 -2.61
N LEU A 294 -0.55 20.55 -2.62
CA LEU A 294 0.21 21.01 -1.45
C LEU A 294 0.70 22.43 -1.69
N HIS A 295 0.27 23.37 -0.87
CA HIS A 295 0.74 24.75 -0.88
C HIS A 295 1.64 25.00 0.33
N VAL A 296 2.93 25.22 0.10
CA VAL A 296 3.91 25.53 1.15
C VAL A 296 4.16 27.03 1.19
N ARG A 297 4.03 27.65 2.36
CA ARG A 297 4.29 29.08 2.57
C ARG A 297 4.90 29.32 3.95
N GLY A 298 6.15 29.75 3.98
CA GLY A 298 6.87 29.99 5.24
C GLY A 298 6.95 28.71 6.07
N VAL A 299 6.52 28.76 7.33
CA VAL A 299 6.53 27.61 8.25
C VAL A 299 5.27 26.74 8.18
N GLY A 300 4.31 27.11 7.34
CA GLY A 300 3.04 26.39 7.22
C GLY A 300 2.84 25.78 5.83
N ALA A 301 1.95 24.79 5.76
CA ALA A 301 1.44 24.27 4.50
C ALA A 301 -0.07 24.08 4.54
N GLN A 302 -0.73 24.33 3.41
CA GLN A 302 -2.12 23.95 3.16
C GLN A 302 -2.10 22.72 2.27
N LEU A 303 -2.84 21.70 2.68
CA LEU A 303 -2.94 20.42 2.00
C LEU A 303 -4.39 20.20 1.57
N LYS A 304 -4.60 19.95 0.28
CA LYS A 304 -5.90 19.51 -0.24
C LYS A 304 -5.76 18.11 -0.81
N ILE A 305 -6.67 17.23 -0.46
CA ILE A 305 -6.67 15.84 -0.90
C ILE A 305 -8.00 15.55 -1.57
N ARG A 306 -7.97 14.97 -2.76
CA ARG A 306 -9.16 14.40 -3.43
C ARG A 306 -8.95 12.90 -3.62
N THR A 307 -9.95 12.13 -3.22
CA THR A 307 -10.02 10.69 -3.44
C THR A 307 -11.46 10.21 -3.37
N GLU A 308 -11.77 9.13 -4.07
CA GLU A 308 -13.09 8.50 -3.99
C GLU A 308 -13.38 7.96 -2.57
N HIS A 309 -12.34 7.53 -1.86
CA HIS A 309 -12.44 6.87 -0.56
C HIS A 309 -11.81 7.73 0.55
N GLN A 310 -12.65 8.48 1.26
CA GLN A 310 -12.26 9.44 2.29
C GLN A 310 -11.48 8.81 3.47
N VAL A 311 -11.61 7.49 3.65
CA VAL A 311 -10.89 6.72 4.68
C VAL A 311 -9.36 6.85 4.58
N PHE A 312 -8.82 7.15 3.39
CA PHE A 312 -7.37 7.30 3.16
C PHE A 312 -6.85 8.70 3.47
N VAL A 313 -7.73 9.70 3.59
CA VAL A 313 -7.32 11.11 3.79
C VAL A 313 -6.40 11.27 5.01
N PRO A 314 -6.72 10.75 6.21
CA PRO A 314 -5.84 10.89 7.37
C PRO A 314 -4.48 10.22 7.17
N LEU A 315 -4.43 9.12 6.41
CA LEU A 315 -3.18 8.41 6.12
C LEU A 315 -2.28 9.22 5.18
N VAL A 316 -2.87 9.82 4.15
CA VAL A 316 -2.16 10.74 3.24
C VAL A 316 -1.68 11.98 3.98
N GLN A 317 -2.51 12.58 4.83
CA GLN A 317 -2.11 13.73 5.65
C GLN A 317 -0.87 13.41 6.49
N LYS A 318 -0.89 12.30 7.22
CA LYS A 318 0.23 11.86 8.05
C LYS A 318 1.49 11.57 7.23
N LEU A 319 1.35 11.02 6.02
CA LEU A 319 2.46 10.77 5.11
C LEU A 319 3.12 12.07 4.64
N ILE A 320 2.31 13.04 4.18
CA ILE A 320 2.80 14.35 3.74
C ILE A 320 3.42 15.13 4.91
N GLU A 321 2.77 15.13 6.07
CA GLU A 321 3.29 15.75 7.29
C GLU A 321 4.64 15.17 7.69
N LYS A 322 4.79 13.83 7.68
CA LYS A 322 6.09 13.18 7.93
C LYS A 322 7.15 13.65 6.93
N ALA A 323 6.81 13.78 5.65
CA ALA A 323 7.76 14.25 4.64
C ALA A 323 8.18 15.72 4.82
N LEU A 324 7.29 16.55 5.35
CA LEU A 324 7.51 17.98 5.65
C LEU A 324 8.27 18.22 6.96
N THR A 325 8.14 17.33 7.94
CA THR A 325 8.70 17.49 9.30
C THR A 325 9.97 16.68 9.54
N SER A 326 10.22 15.63 8.76
CA SER A 326 11.45 14.85 8.87
C SER A 326 12.65 15.65 8.37
N GLY A 327 13.67 15.79 9.23
CA GLY A 327 14.95 16.41 8.85
C GLY A 327 15.75 15.49 7.95
N ASP A 328 16.70 16.06 7.21
CA ASP A 328 17.78 15.25 6.61
C ASP A 328 18.68 14.81 7.78
N GLY A 329 18.40 13.62 8.31
CA GLY A 329 19.26 12.93 9.28
C GLY A 329 20.50 12.35 8.61
#